data_AF-A0AAF0QY61-F1
#
_entry.id   AF-A0AAF0QY61-F1
#
_cell.length_a   1.000
_cell.length_b   1.000
_cell.length_c   1.000
_cell.angle_alpha   90.00
_cell.angle_beta   90.00
_cell.angle_gamma   90.00
#
_symmetry.space_group_name_H-M   'P 1'
#
loop_
_entity.id
_entity.type
_entity.pdbx_description
1 polymer ?
#
loop_
_entity_poly.entity_id
_entity_poly.type
_entity_poly.pdbx_seq_one_letter_code
_entity_poly.pdbx_strand_id
1 'polypeptide(L)' 'MVYCDSSRIGLECVLMQNGKVIAYASRQLKIHEKNYPTHDLELAAVVFALKIWRHYLYGVYVDVFTDHKSLQYVFN' A
#
# COMPACT_ATOMS: atom_id res chain seq x y z
N MET A 1 -8.51 2.87 -7.55
CA MET A 1 -8.03 1.64 -6.91
C MET A 1 -6.55 1.79 -6.65
N VAL A 2 -6.11 1.46 -5.44
CA VAL A 2 -4.71 1.47 -5.06
C VAL A 2 -4.33 0.05 -4.65
N TYR A 3 -3.34 -0.52 -5.31
CA TYR A 3 -2.76 -1.80 -4.93
C TYR A 3 -1.49 -1.52 -4.15
N CYS A 4 -1.34 -2.13 -2.99
CA CYS A 4 -0.19 -2.00 -2.13
C CYS A 4 0.41 -3.39 -1.91
N ASP A 5 1.71 -3.51 -2.15
CA ASP A 5 2.47 -4.69 -1.83
C ASP A 5 3.61 -4.31 -0.88
N SER A 6 3.95 -5.20 0.04
CA SER A 6 5.02 -5.00 0.99
C SER A 6 5.87 -6.26 1.05
N SER A 7 7.15 -6.11 0.77
CA SER A 7 8.14 -7.16 0.94
C SER A 7 9.11 -6.81 2.06
N ARG A 8 9.95 -7.76 2.47
CA ARG A 8 11.05 -7.50 3.41
C ARG A 8 12.16 -6.61 2.84
N ILE A 9 12.05 -6.21 1.58
CA ILE A 9 13.04 -5.42 0.86
C ILE A 9 12.53 -3.98 0.65
N GLY A 10 11.24 -3.82 0.36
CA GLY A 10 10.64 -2.55 0.00
C GLY A 10 9.12 -2.56 0.06
N LEU A 11 8.55 -1.36 0.03
CA LEU A 11 7.12 -1.13 -0.11
C LEU A 11 6.86 -0.71 -1.56
N GLU A 12 5.80 -1.25 -2.14
CA GLU A 12 5.40 -0.99 -3.51
C GLU A 12 3.91 -0.65 -3.54
N CYS A 13 3.54 0.27 -4.42
CA CYS A 13 2.15 0.61 -4.62
C CYS A 13 1.88 1.04 -6.06
N VAL A 14 0.67 0.76 -6.53
CA VAL A 14 0.20 1.04 -7.88
C VAL A 14 -1.15 1.73 -7.79
N LEU A 15 -1.23 2.92 -8.38
CA LEU A 15 -2.50 3.63 -8.55
C LEU A 15 -3.11 3.26 -9.89
N MET A 16 -4.32 2.72 -9.84
CA MET A 16 -5.12 2.35 -11.00
C MET A 16 -6.45 3.11 -11.02
N GLN A 17 -6.81 3.60 -12.21
CA GLN A 17 -8.11 4.22 -12.46
C GLN A 17 -8.67 3.66 -13.76
N ASN A 18 -9.93 3.24 -13.72
CA ASN A 18 -10.65 2.76 -14.90
C ASN A 18 -9.91 1.62 -15.65
N GLY A 19 -9.31 0.70 -14.90
CA GLY A 19 -8.54 -0.43 -15.46
C GLY A 19 -7.17 -0.07 -16.03
N LYS A 20 -6.74 1.20 -15.93
CA LYS A 20 -5.42 1.66 -16.39
C LYS A 20 -4.55 2.05 -15.21
N VAL A 21 -3.26 1.77 -15.32
CA VAL A 21 -2.27 2.22 -14.34
C VAL A 21 -1.96 3.68 -14.60
N ILE A 22 -2.09 4.51 -13.56
CA ILE A 22 -1.75 5.94 -13.59
C ILE A 22 -0.34 6.16 -13.07
N ALA A 23 0.02 5.49 -11.98
CA ALA A 23 1.29 5.72 -11.31
C ALA A 23 1.78 4.48 -10.58
N TYR A 24 3.09 4.31 -10.59
CA TYR A 24 3.81 3.37 -9.75
C TYR A 24 4.61 4.16 -8.72
N ALA A 25 4.63 3.67 -7.49
CA ALA A 25 5.48 4.22 -6.45
C ALA A 25 6.06 3.08 -5.62
N SER A 26 7.38 3.11 -5.45
CA SER A 26 8.08 2.14 -4.61
C SER A 26 9.14 2.85 -3.78
N ARG A 27 9.43 2.30 -2.60
CA ARG A 27 10.57 2.72 -1.79
C ARG A 27 11.17 1.52 -1.07
N GLN A 28 12.49 1.55 -0.88
CA GLN A 28 13.15 0.59 0.00
C GLN A 28 12.77 0.83 1.46
N LEU A 29 12.70 -0.26 2.24
CA LEU A 29 12.49 -0.18 3.67
C LEU A 29 13.69 0.47 4.36
N LYS A 30 13.42 1.40 5.27
CA LYS A 30 14.45 1.91 6.17
C LYS A 30 14.89 0.81 7.12
N ILE A 31 16.11 0.93 7.65
CA ILE A 31 16.73 -0.06 8.54
C ILE A 31 15.82 -0.40 9.75
N HIS A 32 15.08 0.57 10.27
CA HIS A 32 14.14 0.34 11.37
C HIS A 32 12.84 -0.34 10.92
N GLU A 33 12.36 -0.08 9.70
CA GLU A 33 11.14 -0.68 9.16
C GLU A 33 11.36 -2.16 8.81
N LYS A 34 12.61 -2.60 8.58
CA LYS A 34 12.95 -4.01 8.34
C LYS A 34 12.63 -4.94 9.51
N ASN A 35 12.56 -4.40 10.73
CA ASN A 35 12.20 -5.17 11.93
C ASN A 35 10.70 -5.23 12.16
N TYR A 36 9.89 -4.54 11.34
CA TYR A 36 8.46 -4.55 11.49
C TYR A 36 7.86 -5.90 11.09
N PRO A 37 6.85 -6.38 11.83
CA PRO A 37 6.07 -7.53 11.42
C PRO A 37 5.31 -7.25 10.11
N THR A 38 4.95 -8.30 9.38
CA THR A 38 4.32 -8.18 8.04
C THR A 38 3.09 -7.27 8.02
N HIS A 39 2.25 -7.32 9.07
CA HIS A 39 1.06 -6.47 9.16
C HIS A 39 1.40 -4.96 9.24
N ASP A 40 2.47 -4.61 9.95
CA ASP A 40 2.92 -3.22 10.06
C ASP A 40 3.56 -2.75 8.75
N LEU A 41 4.20 -3.66 8.01
CA LEU A 41 4.73 -3.38 6.68
C LEU A 41 3.60 -3.11 5.67
N GLU A 42 2.50 -3.86 5.74
CA GLU A 42 1.32 -3.60 4.91
C GLU A 42 0.71 -2.23 5.22
N LEU A 43 0.54 -1.92 6.51
CA LEU A 43 0.05 -0.60 6.92
C LEU A 43 1.01 0.50 6.45
N ALA A 44 2.31 0.28 6.53
CA ALA A 44 3.31 1.21 6.01
C ALA A 44 3.21 1.39 4.49
N ALA A 45 2.89 0.34 3.72
CA ALA A 45 2.64 0.44 2.28
C ALA A 45 1.40 1.29 1.97
N VAL A 46 0.31 1.06 2.71
CA VAL A 46 -0.92 1.86 2.58
C VAL A 46 -0.67 3.33 2.93
N VAL A 47 -0.03 3.60 4.07
CA VAL A 47 0.31 4.97 4.49
C VAL A 47 1.25 5.63 3.48
N PHE A 48 2.19 4.88 2.89
CA PHE A 48 3.08 5.38 1.85
C PHE A 48 2.31 5.78 0.59
N ALA A 49 1.42 4.91 0.10
CA ALA A 49 0.53 5.19 -1.03
C ALA A 49 -0.34 6.44 -0.79
N LEU A 50 -0.97 6.51 0.39
CA LEU A 50 -1.81 7.65 0.79
C LEU A 50 -1.02 8.96 0.88
N LYS A 51 0.23 8.92 1.36
CA LYS A 51 1.09 10.10 1.43
C LYS A 51 1.50 10.60 0.05
N ILE A 52 1.88 9.71 -0.86
CA ILE A 52 2.28 10.07 -2.22
C ILE A 52 1.10 10.67 -2.97
N TRP A 53 -0.03 9.95 -2.98
CA TRP A 53 -1.19 10.34 -3.75
C TRP A 53 -2.19 11.17 -2.95
N ARG A 54 -1.78 11.77 -1.83
CA ARG A 54 -2.66 12.63 -1.01
C ARG A 54 -3.40 13.66 -1.85
N HIS A 55 -2.73 14.23 -2.85
CA HIS A 55 -3.29 15.22 -3.76
C HIS A 55 -4.30 14.64 -4.77
N TYR A 56 -4.20 13.35 -5.12
CA TYR A 56 -5.15 12.64 -5.98
C TYR A 56 -6.31 12.00 -5.21
N LEU A 57 -6.08 11.63 -3.95
CA LEU A 57 -7.02 10.87 -3.12
C LEU A 57 -7.89 11.78 -2.24
N TYR A 58 -7.57 13.07 -2.15
CA TYR A 58 -8.32 13.99 -1.30
C TYR A 58 -9.75 14.19 -1.83
N GLY A 59 -10.75 13.82 -1.01
CA GLY A 59 -12.16 13.97 -1.35
C GLY A 59 -12.73 12.91 -2.30
N VAL A 60 -11.98 11.83 -2.57
CA VAL A 60 -12.41 10.74 -3.47
C VAL A 60 -12.39 9.41 -2.73
N TYR A 61 -13.44 8.61 -2.91
CA TYR A 61 -13.46 7.23 -2.43
C TYR A 61 -12.49 6.38 -3.25
N VAL A 62 -11.55 5.72 -2.58
CA VAL A 62 -10.56 4.86 -3.22
C VAL A 62 -10.49 3.52 -2.50
N ASP A 63 -10.68 2.46 -3.26
CA ASP A 63 -10.45 1.09 -2.80
C ASP A 63 -8.95 0.82 -2.72
N VAL A 64 -8.48 0.42 -1.54
CA VAL A 64 -7.09 0.01 -1.28
C VAL A 64 -7.06 -1.50 -1.13
N PHE A 65 -6.22 -2.16 -1.91
CA PHE A 65 -6.01 -3.61 -1.91
C PHE A 65 -4.60 -3.91 -1.42
N THR A 66 -4.44 -4.82 -0.46
CA THR A 66 -3.14 -5.32 0.01
C THR A 66 -3.03 -6.83 -0.26
N ASP A 67 -1.83 -7.32 -0.62
CA ASP A 67 -1.59 -8.73 -1.02
C ASP A 67 -1.78 -9.76 0.13
N HIS A 68 -1.93 -9.31 1.38
CA HIS A 68 -2.09 -10.26 2.46
C HIS A 68 -3.53 -10.76 2.57
N LYS A 69 -3.76 -11.93 1.96
CA LYS A 69 -4.92 -12.82 2.18
C LYS A 69 -5.27 -13.06 3.67
N SER A 70 -4.42 -12.71 4.63
CA SER A 70 -4.67 -12.95 6.06
C SER A 70 -5.56 -11.89 6.73
N LEU A 71 -5.78 -10.71 6.14
CA LEU A 71 -6.74 -9.73 6.70
C LEU A 71 -8.21 -10.12 6.46
N GLN A 72 -8.49 -11.14 5.64
CA GLN A 72 -9.82 -11.75 5.57
C GLN A 72 -10.24 -12.46 6.87
N TYR A 73 -9.29 -12.81 7.76
CA TYR A 73 -9.57 -13.53 9.00
C TYR A 73 -9.82 -12.65 10.23
N VAL A 74 -9.77 -11.31 10.10
CA VAL A 74 -10.12 -10.39 11.20
C VAL A 74 -11.61 -10.01 11.15
N PHE A 75 -12.30 -10.27 10.04
CA PHE A 75 -13.73 -10.02 9.86
C PHE A 75 -14.59 -11.30 9.86
N ASN A 76 -14.10 -12.40 10.46
CA ASN A 76 -14.91 -13.60 10.70
C ASN A 76 -14.99 -13.94 12.19
#